data_AF-A0A6D0F2F4-F1
#
_entry.id   AF-A0A6D0F2F4-F1
#
_cell.length_a   1.000
_cell.length_b   1.000
_cell.length_c   1.000
_cell.angle_alpha   90.00
_cell.angle_beta   90.00
_cell.angle_gamma   90.00
#
_symmetry.space_group_name_H-M   'P 1'
#
loop_
_entity.id
_entity.type
_entity.pdbx_description
1 polymer ?
#
loop_
_entity_poly.entity_id
_entity_poly.type
_entity_poly.pdbx_seq_one_letter_code
_entity_poly.pdbx_strand_id
1 'polypeptide(L)' 'DGKDNNDIAEKMFISNKTVSTYKSRLMEKLECKSLMDLYTFAQRNKIG' A
#
# COMPACT_ATOMS: atom_id res chain seq x y z
N ASP A 1 1.15 7.50 -11.02
CA ASP A 1 0.95 6.13 -11.53
C ASP A 1 0.81 5.12 -10.41
N GLY A 2 -0.35 4.46 -10.34
CA GLY A 2 -0.56 3.35 -9.41
C GLY A 2 0.16 2.11 -9.92
N LYS A 3 1.05 1.52 -9.12
CA LYS A 3 1.65 0.21 -9.40
C LYS A 3 0.73 -0.89 -8.90
N ASP A 4 0.60 -1.97 -9.67
CA ASP A 4 -0.15 -3.13 -9.21
C ASP A 4 0.66 -3.94 -8.17
N ASN A 5 0.03 -4.92 -7.53
CA ASN A 5 0.73 -5.74 -6.54
C ASN A 5 1.84 -6.62 -7.14
N ASN A 6 1.73 -7.00 -8.42
CA ASN A 6 2.74 -7.80 -9.11
C ASN A 6 4.00 -6.98 -9.39
N ASP A 7 3.84 -5.74 -9.86
CA ASP A 7 4.95 -4.80 -10.08
C ASP A 7 5.74 -4.54 -8.80
N ILE A 8 5.03 -4.39 -7.68
CA ILE A 8 5.64 -4.17 -6.37
C ILE A 8 6.32 -5.45 -5.89
N ALA A 9 5.67 -6.60 -6.07
CA ALA A 9 6.20 -7.90 -5.70
C ALA A 9 7.51 -8.22 -6.44
N GLU A 10 7.56 -7.98 -7.74
CA GLU A 10 8.76 -8.15 -8.56
C GLU A 10 9.90 -7.23 -8.11
N LYS A 11 9.61 -5.94 -7.90
CA LYS A 11 10.62 -4.95 -7.45
C LYS A 11 11.16 -5.23 -6.05
N MET A 12 10.33 -5.81 -5.19
CA MET A 12 10.69 -6.12 -3.80
C MET A 12 11.17 -7.58 -3.62
N PHE A 13 11.19 -8.39 -4.67
CA PHE A 13 11.53 -9.82 -4.63
C PHE A 13 10.71 -10.61 -3.58
N ILE A 14 9.41 -10.30 -3.46
CA ILE A 14 8.47 -10.97 -2.54
C ILE A 14 7.22 -11.43 -3.30
N SER A 15 6.38 -12.26 -2.66
CA SER A 15 5.13 -12.68 -3.30
C SER A 15 4.08 -11.56 -3.32
N ASN A 16 3.21 -11.55 -4.33
CA ASN A 16 2.05 -10.65 -4.38
C ASN A 16 1.18 -10.78 -3.11
N LYS A 17 1.00 -12.00 -2.60
CA LYS A 17 0.26 -12.24 -1.36
C LYS A 17 0.91 -11.53 -0.16
N THR A 18 2.23 -11.51 -0.11
CA THR A 18 3.01 -10.77 0.89
C THR A 18 2.78 -9.25 0.78
N VAL A 19 2.80 -8.69 -0.44
CA VAL A 19 2.46 -7.27 -0.68
C VAL A 19 1.04 -6.97 -0.20
N SER A 20 0.08 -7.83 -0.51
CA SER A 20 -1.30 -7.68 -0.06
C SER A 20 -1.41 -7.71 1.47
N THR A 21 -0.69 -8.60 2.15
CA THR A 21 -0.64 -8.64 3.62
C THR A 21 -0.09 -7.33 4.19
N TYR A 22 0.98 -6.79 3.61
CA TYR A 22 1.51 -5.50 4.06
C TYR A 22 0.55 -4.34 3.82
N LYS A 23 -0.17 -4.31 2.69
CA LYS A 23 -1.23 -3.31 2.43
C LYS A 23 -2.31 -3.34 3.50
N SER A 24 -2.85 -4.52 3.82
CA SER A 24 -3.87 -4.66 4.86
C SER A 24 -3.37 -4.20 6.23
N ARG A 25 -2.15 -4.60 6.62
CA ARG A 25 -1.55 -4.17 7.90
C ARG A 25 -1.28 -2.67 7.97
N LEU A 26 -0.87 -2.05 6.87
CA LEU A 26 -0.69 -0.60 6.77
C LEU A 26 -2.01 0.12 6.96
N MET A 27 -3.06 -0.32 6.26
CA MET A 27 -4.40 0.26 6.40
C MET A 27 -4.93 0.12 7.82
N GLU A 28 -4.75 -1.04 8.47
CA GLU A 28 -5.15 -1.27 9.86
C GLU A 28 -4.41 -0.34 10.83
N LYS A 29 -3.08 -0.27 10.74
CA LYS A 29 -2.25 0.56 11.64
C LYS A 29 -2.49 2.05 11.50
N LEU A 30 -2.90 2.50 10.31
CA LEU A 30 -3.18 3.90 10.00
C LEU A 30 -4.68 4.21 10.04
N GLU A 31 -5.50 3.27 10.53
CA GLU A 31 -6.96 3.37 10.60
C GLU A 31 -7.64 3.79 9.29
N CYS A 32 -7.03 3.41 8.16
CA CYS A 32 -7.54 3.68 6.82
C CYS A 32 -8.53 2.58 6.41
N LYS A 33 -9.75 2.97 6.03
CA LYS A 33 -10.82 2.02 5.67
C LYS A 33 -10.74 1.58 4.21
N SER A 34 -10.01 2.34 3.39
CA SER A 34 -9.82 2.07 1.97
C SER A 34 -8.43 2.46 1.48
N LEU A 35 -8.06 1.96 0.31
CA LEU A 35 -6.84 2.37 -0.40
C LEU A 35 -6.84 3.88 -0.72
N MET A 36 -8.02 4.46 -0.97
CA MET A 36 -8.15 5.89 -1.20
C MET A 36 -7.88 6.71 0.06
N ASP A 37 -8.30 6.21 1.24
CA ASP A 37 -7.98 6.84 2.53
C ASP A 37 -6.48 6.81 2.78
N LEU A 38 -5.83 5.67 2.49
CA LEU A 38 -4.38 5.53 2.61
C LEU A 38 -3.64 6.48 1.65
N TYR A 39 -4.13 6.64 0.42
CA TYR A 39 -3.58 7.60 -0.54
C TYR A 39 -3.73 9.05 -0.05
N THR A 40 -4.92 9.40 0.43
CA THR A 40 -5.20 10.73 0.98
C THR A 40 -4.35 11.03 2.21
N PHE A 41 -4.17 10.03 3.08
CA PHE A 41 -3.26 10.10 4.22
C PHE A 41 -1.83 10.38 3.78
N ALA A 42 -1.33 9.66 2.77
CA ALA A 42 0.02 9.87 2.24
C ALA A 42 0.20 11.30 1.70
N GLN A 43 -0.76 11.80 0.91
CA GLN A 43 -0.75 13.17 0.38
C GLN A 43 -0.74 14.24 1.48
N ARG A 44 -1.60 14.09 2.51
CA ARG A 44 -1.65 15.01 3.66
C ARG A 44 -0.33 15.06 4.42
N ASN A 45 0.37 13.93 4.50
CA ASN A 45 1.66 13.81 5.16
C ASN A 45 2.86 14.10 4.23
N LYS A 46 2.61 14.50 2.97
CA LYS A 46 3.64 14.74 1.95
C LYS A 46 4.56 13.53 1.71
N ILE A 47 3.97 12.33 1.77
CA ILE A 47 4.60 11.06 1.44
C ILE A 47 4.13 10.70 0.02
N GLY A 48 4.96 10.94 -1.00
CA GLY A 48 4.62 10.72 -2.40
C GLY A 48 5.79 10.96 -3.33
#